data_AF-D3RWD4-F1
#
_entry.id   AF-D3RWD4-F1
#
_cell.length_a   1.000
_cell.length_b   1.000
_cell.length_c   1.000
_cell.angle_alpha   90.00
_cell.angle_beta   90.00
_cell.angle_gamma   90.00
#
_symmetry.space_group_name_H-M   'P 1'
#
loop_
_entity.id
_entity.type
_entity.pdbx_description
1 polymer ?
#
loop_
_entity_poly.entity_id
_entity_poly.type
_entity_poly.pdbx_seq_one_letter_code
_entity_poly.pdbx_strand_id
1 'polypeptide(L)' 'MEFKVKPKAAPSTLKEAVRDTERLSVDLPKPLKRDLKRVAVDQGRTISEIVNSLICDYVQSHKNTNN' A
#
# COMPACT_ATOMS: atom_id res chain seq x y z
N MET A 1 29.51 14.15 -32.69
CA MET A 1 28.12 13.74 -32.38
C MET A 1 28.18 12.98 -31.06
N GLU A 2 27.78 13.57 -29.94
CA GLU A 2 27.46 12.80 -28.73
C GLU A 2 26.33 13.51 -27.98
N PHE A 3 25.10 13.00 -28.15
CA PHE A 3 23.94 13.39 -27.34
C PHE A 3 23.93 12.52 -26.08
N LYS A 4 24.31 13.11 -24.95
CA LYS A 4 24.29 12.43 -23.65
C LYS A 4 23.12 12.96 -22.84
N VAL A 5 22.01 12.24 -22.87
CA VAL A 5 20.80 12.56 -22.10
C VAL A 5 20.51 11.43 -21.12
N LYS A 6 20.65 11.71 -19.82
CA LYS A 6 19.51 11.89 -18.89
C LYS A 6 20.00 11.90 -17.42
N PRO A 7 19.47 12.80 -16.58
CA PRO A 7 19.81 12.87 -15.16
C PRO A 7 19.15 11.69 -14.43
N LYS A 8 19.95 10.87 -13.75
CA LYS A 8 19.44 9.86 -12.82
C LYS A 8 19.09 10.57 -11.52
N ALA A 9 17.78 10.72 -11.31
CA ALA A 9 17.16 11.43 -10.19
C ALA A 9 17.79 11.10 -8.83
N ALA A 10 17.95 12.13 -8.01
CA ALA A 10 18.35 12.04 -6.61
C ALA A 10 17.23 11.36 -5.78
N PRO A 11 17.53 10.32 -4.97
CA PRO A 11 16.56 9.71 -4.08
C PRO A 11 16.57 10.42 -2.72
N SER A 12 16.12 11.68 -2.66
CA SER A 12 16.19 12.46 -1.41
C SER A 12 14.83 12.89 -0.85
N THR A 13 13.70 12.52 -1.45
CA THR A 13 12.36 12.97 -1.01
C THR A 13 11.49 11.92 -0.32
N LEU A 14 11.94 10.66 -0.19
CA LEU A 14 11.12 9.59 0.42
C LEU A 14 11.47 9.24 1.87
N LYS A 15 12.51 9.85 2.46
CA LYS A 15 12.97 9.48 3.82
C LYS A 15 12.13 10.06 4.96
N GLU A 16 11.32 11.09 4.71
CA GLU A 16 10.60 11.80 5.78
C GLU A 16 9.21 11.24 6.09
N ALA A 17 8.55 10.59 5.11
CA ALA A 17 7.22 9.98 5.31
C ALA A 17 7.25 8.60 5.99
N VAL A 18 8.44 8.03 6.22
CA VAL A 18 8.59 6.67 6.79
C VAL A 18 8.46 6.67 8.32
N ARG A 19 8.51 7.83 8.98
CA ARG A 19 8.56 7.92 10.45
C ARG A 19 7.26 7.50 11.16
N ASP A 20 6.12 7.57 10.48
CA ASP A 20 4.80 7.20 11.03
C ASP A 20 4.20 5.93 10.40
N THR A 21 4.99 5.18 9.61
CA THR A 21 4.50 3.96 8.96
C THR A 21 4.95 2.74 9.75
N GLU A 22 4.01 2.11 10.47
CA GLU A 22 4.28 0.83 11.14
C GLU A 22 4.23 -0.32 10.12
N ARG A 23 5.28 -1.15 10.10
CA ARG A 23 5.36 -2.28 9.18
C ARG A 23 4.69 -3.50 9.81
N LEU A 24 3.58 -3.93 9.22
CA LEU A 24 2.86 -5.13 9.64
C LEU A 24 3.20 -6.32 8.74
N SER A 25 3.48 -7.47 9.36
CA SER A 25 3.58 -8.76 8.68
C SER A 25 2.36 -9.59 9.05
N VAL A 26 1.57 -9.96 8.04
CA VAL A 26 0.32 -10.72 8.23
C VAL A 26 0.41 -12.02 7.46
N ASP A 27 0.21 -13.13 8.15
CA ASP A 27 0.01 -14.42 7.49
C ASP A 27 -1.45 -14.54 7.07
N LEU A 28 -1.68 -14.76 5.78
CA LEU A 28 -3.02 -14.85 5.21
C LEU A 28 -3.20 -16.24 4.59
N PRO A 29 -4.38 -16.87 4.75
CA PRO A 29 -4.69 -18.11 4.07
C PRO A 29 -4.43 -18.01 2.56
N LYS A 30 -3.84 -19.06 1.98
CA LYS A 30 -3.56 -19.16 0.53
C LYS A 30 -4.73 -18.74 -0.38
N PRO A 31 -5.99 -19.16 -0.16
CA PRO A 31 -7.10 -18.71 -1.00
C PRO A 31 -7.30 -17.19 -0.91
N LEU A 32 -7.30 -16.63 0.30
CA LEU A 32 -7.49 -15.20 0.54
C LEU A 32 -6.41 -14.35 -0.15
N LYS A 33 -5.15 -14.82 -0.12
CA LYS A 33 -4.04 -14.16 -0.82
C LYS A 33 -4.25 -14.14 -2.34
N ARG A 34 -4.83 -15.20 -2.91
CA ARG A 34 -5.14 -15.29 -4.35
C ARG A 34 -6.21 -14.28 -4.74
N ASP A 35 -7.28 -14.18 -3.94
CA ASP A 35 -8.37 -13.25 -4.21
C ASP A 35 -7.93 -11.80 -4.04
N LEU A 36 -7.16 -11.46 -2.98
CA LEU A 36 -6.56 -10.13 -2.84
C LEU A 36 -5.67 -9.75 -4.02
N LYS A 37 -4.90 -10.71 -4.55
CA LYS A 37 -4.08 -10.47 -5.74
C LYS A 37 -4.93 -10.19 -6.98
N ARG A 38 -6.07 -10.87 -7.15
CA ARG A 38 -7.00 -10.61 -8.27
C ARG A 38 -7.59 -9.20 -8.17
N VAL A 39 -8.07 -8.81 -6.99
CA VAL A 39 -8.62 -7.46 -6.76
C VAL A 39 -7.56 -6.39 -6.98
N ALA A 40 -6.33 -6.62 -6.52
CA ALA A 40 -5.20 -5.71 -6.76
C ALA A 40 -4.94 -5.47 -8.24
N VAL A 41 -4.96 -6.55 -9.05
CA VAL A 41 -4.78 -6.45 -10.50
C VAL A 41 -5.95 -5.73 -11.17
N ASP A 42 -7.18 -6.09 -10.81
CA ASP A 42 -8.40 -5.49 -11.35
C ASP A 42 -8.46 -3.97 -11.11
N GLN A 43 -8.08 -3.54 -9.91
CA GLN A 43 -8.09 -2.14 -9.52
C GLN A 43 -6.80 -1.37 -9.87
N GLY A 44 -5.78 -2.06 -10.42
CA GLY A 44 -4.47 -1.47 -10.69
C GLY A 44 -3.74 -0.95 -9.44
N ARG A 45 -4.02 -1.54 -8.25
CA ARG A 45 -3.46 -1.14 -6.95
C ARG A 45 -2.53 -2.20 -6.41
N THR A 46 -1.70 -1.83 -5.43
CA THR A 46 -0.92 -2.83 -4.69
C THR A 46 -1.77 -3.54 -3.63
N ILE A 47 -1.37 -4.77 -3.28
CA ILE A 47 -2.03 -5.54 -2.20
C ILE A 47 -2.02 -4.75 -0.89
N SER A 48 -0.91 -4.06 -0.58
CA SER A 48 -0.78 -3.23 0.63
C SER A 48 -1.79 -2.08 0.67
N GLU A 49 -2.03 -1.41 -0.45
CA GLU A 49 -3.03 -0.33 -0.53
C GLU A 49 -4.44 -0.84 -0.31
N ILE A 50 -4.79 -2.00 -0.89
CA ILE A 50 -6.09 -2.64 -0.67
C ILE A 50 -6.27 -2.98 0.80
N VAL A 51 -5.29 -3.66 1.40
CA VAL A 51 -5.35 -4.05 2.81
C VAL A 51 -5.47 -2.81 3.71
N ASN A 52 -4.70 -1.75 3.44
CA ASN A 52 -4.79 -0.51 4.21
C ASN A 52 -6.17 0.16 4.09
N SER A 53 -6.75 0.18 2.89
CA SER A 53 -8.11 0.70 2.66
C SER A 53 -9.17 -0.11 3.42
N LEU A 54 -9.07 -1.44 3.42
CA LEU A 54 -9.99 -2.32 4.14
C LEU A 54 -9.88 -2.14 5.66
N ILE A 55 -8.66 -2.00 6.19
CA ILE A 55 -8.44 -1.72 7.62
C ILE A 55 -9.06 -0.37 7.98
N CYS A 56 -8.87 0.66 7.15
CA CYS A 56 -9.45 1.98 7.39
C CYS A 56 -10.99 1.95 7.41
N ASP A 57 -11.60 1.29 6.42
CA ASP A 57 -13.05 1.12 6.32
C ASP A 57 -13.62 0.36 7.55
N TYR A 58 -12.96 -0.74 7.93
CA TYR A 58 -13.32 -1.51 9.12
C TYR A 58 -13.26 -0.65 10.40
N VAL A 59 -12.18 0.10 10.60
CA VAL A 59 -12.04 0.97 11.78
C VAL A 59 -13.09 2.08 11.78
N GLN A 60 -13.41 2.67 10.62
CA GLN A 60 -14.45 3.70 10.52
C GLN A 60 -15.85 3.14 10.83
N SER A 61 -16.16 1.94 10.31
CA SER A 61 -17.43 1.26 10.56
C SER A 61 -17.62 0.93 12.05
N HIS A 62 -16.56 0.46 12.71
CA HIS A 62 -16.62 0.07 14.13
C HIS A 62 -16.42 1.22 15.13
N LYS A 63 -15.91 2.39 14.70
CA LYS A 63 -15.79 3.58 15.56
C LYS A 63 -17.14 4.18 15.97
N ASN A 64 -18.23 3.87 15.27
CA ASN A 64 -19.58 4.39 15.55
C ASN A 64 -20.42 3.46 16.46
N THR A 65 -19.81 2.88 17.50
CA THR A 65 -20.50 1.96 18.43
C THR A 65 -20.45 2.37 19.90
N ASN A 66 -19.86 3.53 20.23
CA ASN A 66 -19.93 4.11 21.58
C ASN A 66 -20.78 5.38 21.53
N ASN A 67 -22.10 5.24 21.69
CA ASN A 67 -23.04 6.32 21.97
C ASN A 67 -23.80 6.01 23.26
#